data_AF-A0A8X7Q4W5-F1
#
_entry.id   AF-A0A8X7Q4W5-F1
#
_cell.length_a   1.000
_cell.length_b   1.000
_cell.length_c   1.000
_cell.angle_alpha   90.00
_cell.angle_beta   90.00
_cell.angle_gamma   90.00
#
_symmetry.space_group_name_H-M   'P 1'
#
loop_
_entity.id
_entity.type
_entity.pdbx_description
1 polymer ?
#
loop_
_entity_poly.entity_id
_entity_poly.type
_entity_poly.pdbx_seq_one_letter_code
_entity_poly.pdbx_strand_id
1 'polypeptide(L)'
;MLFGGVIKYVERTSALFSASLDKFKDSMLEDPDPGANYARLMEEYAFKRDMNMPTEVIVEEDPEKGREGNTPVRPDDGLTNLQVVQYAFKYFNIFKGLIVDLIFTNKQRDESRKFFDSLTPVEALSIIEVELSLIYESLFTKAEILHNWTGAVFRVIALACLVSSLCLFSLKSEAQYEGFDVALTYALLICGIALDSIALLMFCVSDWTIATLRKLKEDLDEKDPCAWVDRVLNWILGFRTLRWKTSVCFMDGHQVLDRNFMFRRWSEYVHAHNLIGYCLKIRPKRIHPTKGMLHSFIPCSGTRQFCNWIHRTLSNLTKCSCILLPVTLLRHHIGSSITYVLDFFGLTELVEEIRFTTSDRLTRELWEFIFKQVQHKHRFAEDLESAKSISSARGDWTLVETSSKATEGGPDHAKLLRYVTEKDYDQSILMWHIATELLYQSPEEEEVTEKEEYTNREFSKILSDYMMYLLIMQPTLMSAVSGIAKIRFLDTCAEANEFFERRHINTKRHEKDNLVKEASRAILSVKTYVEPMDVKGDRSKSVLFDGSVLAKELMKLKNGKENMWEVVSKVWVELLCFAATHCDSQEHASQLSKGGELINFVWLLMAHFGLGDQFQINRDDARAKLIVAK
;
A
#
# COMPACT_ATOMS: atom_id res chain seq x y z
N MET A 1 0.19 -15.56 -39.97
CA MET A 1 -0.30 -15.98 -38.64
C MET A 1 0.77 -16.69 -37.81
N LEU A 2 1.39 -17.78 -38.28
CA LEU A 2 2.41 -18.51 -37.50
C LEU A 2 3.59 -17.65 -37.03
N PHE A 3 4.15 -16.83 -37.94
CA PHE A 3 5.27 -15.93 -37.60
C PHE A 3 4.93 -14.94 -36.46
N GLY A 4 3.77 -14.30 -36.53
CA GLY A 4 3.29 -13.42 -35.45
C GLY A 4 2.98 -14.17 -34.14
N GLY A 5 2.51 -15.42 -34.23
CA GLY A 5 2.31 -16.29 -33.06
C GLY A 5 3.63 -16.65 -32.36
N VAL A 6 4.68 -16.99 -33.13
CA VAL A 6 6.01 -17.28 -32.59
C VAL A 6 6.61 -16.07 -31.89
N ILE A 7 6.53 -14.88 -32.51
CA ILE A 7 6.98 -13.63 -31.89
C ILE A 7 6.32 -13.43 -30.52
N LYS A 8 4.99 -13.51 -30.45
CA LYS A 8 4.24 -13.35 -29.19
C LYS A 8 4.62 -14.38 -28.13
N TYR A 9 4.92 -15.61 -28.55
CA TYR A 9 5.32 -16.68 -27.62
C TYR A 9 6.74 -16.48 -27.08
N VAL A 10 7.70 -16.12 -27.94
CA VAL A 10 9.07 -15.80 -27.52
C VAL A 10 9.05 -14.58 -26.60
N GLU A 11 8.34 -13.51 -26.97
CA GLU A 11 8.16 -12.33 -26.11
C GLU A 11 7.59 -12.70 -24.74
N ARG A 12 6.55 -13.55 -24.69
CA ARG A 12 5.98 -14.01 -23.42
C ARG A 12 7.01 -14.76 -22.56
N THR A 13 7.78 -15.64 -23.18
CA THR A 13 8.75 -16.49 -22.48
C THR A 13 9.93 -15.68 -21.98
N SER A 14 10.51 -14.81 -22.82
CA SER A 14 11.60 -13.91 -22.44
C SER A 14 11.15 -12.94 -21.35
N ALA A 15 9.93 -12.40 -21.44
CA ALA A 15 9.42 -11.50 -20.41
C ALA A 15 9.23 -12.17 -19.05
N LEU A 16 8.69 -13.39 -19.02
CA LEU A 16 8.60 -14.17 -17.77
C LEU A 16 9.98 -14.47 -17.18
N PHE A 17 10.99 -14.67 -18.04
CA PHE A 17 12.35 -14.93 -17.61
C PHE A 17 13.02 -13.68 -17.00
N SER A 18 12.94 -12.51 -17.64
CA SER A 18 13.54 -11.28 -17.09
C SER A 18 12.77 -10.71 -15.90
N ALA A 19 11.45 -10.91 -15.83
CA ALA A 19 10.64 -10.50 -14.69
C ALA A 19 10.83 -11.37 -13.44
N SER A 20 11.70 -12.39 -13.49
CA SER A 20 12.05 -13.15 -12.30
C SER A 20 12.86 -12.27 -11.34
N LEU A 21 12.54 -12.33 -10.04
CA LEU A 21 13.19 -11.54 -9.02
C LEU A 21 14.72 -11.72 -9.03
N ASP A 22 15.19 -12.94 -9.26
CA ASP A 22 16.63 -13.24 -9.36
C ASP A 22 17.26 -12.48 -10.53
N LYS A 23 16.61 -12.44 -11.70
CA LYS A 23 17.14 -11.70 -12.86
C LYS A 23 17.04 -10.19 -12.70
N PHE A 24 15.98 -9.72 -12.06
CA PHE A 24 15.84 -8.32 -11.69
C PHE A 24 16.91 -7.88 -10.69
N LYS A 25 17.28 -8.77 -9.74
CA LYS A 25 18.39 -8.53 -8.82
C LYS A 25 19.73 -8.53 -9.57
N ASP A 26 19.98 -9.55 -10.39
CA ASP A 26 21.20 -9.65 -11.20
C ASP A 26 21.42 -8.40 -12.09
N SER A 27 20.35 -7.82 -12.64
CA SER A 27 20.44 -6.63 -13.50
C SER A 27 20.70 -5.32 -12.74
N MET A 28 20.57 -5.32 -11.41
CA MET A 28 20.85 -4.16 -10.56
C MET A 28 22.22 -4.20 -9.90
N LEU A 29 22.87 -5.37 -9.84
CA LEU A 29 24.20 -5.47 -9.28
C LEU A 29 25.18 -4.80 -10.24
N GLU A 30 25.86 -3.76 -9.75
CA GLU A 30 27.01 -3.19 -10.45
C GLU A 30 28.15 -4.21 -10.53
N ASP A 31 29.06 -4.02 -11.48
CA ASP A 31 30.28 -4.82 -11.55
C ASP A 31 31.01 -4.75 -10.21
N PRO A 32 31.47 -5.87 -9.63
CA PRO A 32 32.09 -5.87 -8.31
C PRO A 32 33.32 -4.95 -8.29
N ASP A 33 33.22 -3.82 -7.58
CA ASP A 33 34.36 -2.94 -7.28
C ASP A 33 34.87 -3.26 -5.87
N PRO A 34 36.04 -3.91 -5.72
CA PRO A 34 36.62 -4.19 -4.41
C PRO A 34 37.15 -2.92 -3.70
N GLY A 35 36.97 -1.74 -4.30
CA GLY A 35 37.49 -0.49 -3.80
C GLY A 35 39.00 -0.35 -3.97
N ALA A 36 39.59 0.62 -3.26
CA ALA A 36 41.04 0.81 -3.28
C ALA A 36 41.77 -0.43 -2.70
N ASN A 37 42.63 -1.04 -3.50
CA ASN A 37 43.42 -2.21 -3.10
C ASN A 37 44.41 -1.80 -1.99
N TYR A 38 44.07 -2.12 -0.74
CA TYR A 38 44.87 -1.80 0.45
C TYR A 38 46.32 -2.27 0.33
N ALA A 39 46.56 -3.50 -0.17
CA ALA A 39 47.92 -4.02 -0.31
C ALA A 39 48.76 -3.15 -1.25
N ARG A 40 48.20 -2.77 -2.40
CA ARG A 40 48.85 -1.87 -3.36
C ARG A 40 49.09 -0.47 -2.77
N LEU A 41 48.12 0.05 -2.02
CA LEU A 41 48.21 1.34 -1.36
C LEU A 41 49.30 1.35 -0.27
N MET A 42 49.43 0.26 0.49
CA MET A 42 50.47 0.09 1.50
C MET A 42 51.86 -0.15 0.90
N GLU A 43 51.96 -0.88 -0.22
CA GLU A 43 53.19 -1.00 -1.00
C GLU A 43 53.67 0.36 -1.51
N GLU A 44 52.76 1.17 -2.06
CA GLU A 44 53.07 2.52 -2.53
C GLU A 44 53.48 3.45 -1.38
N TYR A 45 52.82 3.33 -0.21
CA TYR A 45 53.20 4.08 0.99
C TYR A 45 54.60 3.69 1.49
N ALA A 46 54.89 2.40 1.58
CA ALA A 46 56.20 1.90 1.99
C ALA A 46 57.31 2.39 1.05
N PHE A 47 57.09 2.29 -0.27
CA PHE A 47 58.02 2.78 -1.28
C PHE A 47 58.30 4.28 -1.15
N LYS A 48 57.26 5.11 -0.98
CA LYS A 48 57.42 6.56 -0.82
C LYS A 48 58.14 6.92 0.48
N ARG A 49 57.90 6.17 1.55
CA ARG A 49 58.60 6.32 2.83
C ARG A 49 60.08 5.94 2.73
N ASP A 50 60.41 4.86 2.02
CA ASP A 50 61.79 4.44 1.79
C ASP A 50 62.57 5.45 0.93
N MET A 51 61.87 6.18 0.06
CA MET A 51 62.40 7.32 -0.69
C MET A 51 62.48 8.63 0.13
N ASN A 52 62.20 8.59 1.43
CA ASN A 52 62.20 9.76 2.30
C ASN A 52 61.21 10.87 1.85
N MET A 53 60.15 10.50 1.11
CA MET A 53 59.11 11.45 0.71
C MET A 53 58.14 11.67 1.88
N PRO A 54 57.85 12.93 2.26
CA PRO A 54 56.87 13.21 3.30
C PRO A 54 55.49 12.81 2.75
N THR A 55 54.98 11.66 3.18
CA THR A 55 53.75 11.07 2.60
C THR A 55 52.66 11.00 3.66
N GLU A 56 51.50 11.57 3.35
CA GLU A 56 50.31 11.52 4.20
C GLU A 56 49.21 10.74 3.52
N VAL A 57 48.53 9.91 4.31
CA VAL A 57 47.29 9.23 3.89
C VAL A 57 46.16 10.19 4.20
N ILE A 58 45.57 10.77 3.17
CA ILE A 58 44.35 11.57 3.32
C ILE A 58 43.17 10.70 2.91
N VAL A 59 42.15 10.73 3.74
CA VAL A 59 40.83 10.25 3.35
C VAL A 59 40.21 11.36 2.52
N GLU A 60 40.20 11.19 1.20
CA GLU A 60 39.59 12.15 0.29
C GLU A 60 38.08 11.89 0.32
N GLU A 61 37.33 12.84 0.87
CA GLU A 61 35.89 12.86 0.73
C GLU A 61 35.56 13.15 -0.75
N ASP A 62 34.62 12.40 -1.33
CA ASP A 62 34.27 12.50 -2.74
C ASP A 62 34.11 13.98 -3.18
N PRO A 63 34.85 14.49 -4.19
CA PRO A 63 34.83 15.89 -4.60
C PRO A 63 33.46 16.45 -5.01
N GLU A 64 32.43 15.61 -5.15
CA GLU A 64 31.04 16.06 -5.31
C GLU A 64 30.38 16.59 -4.03
N LYS A 65 30.97 16.36 -2.85
CA LYS A 65 30.42 16.79 -1.55
C LYS A 65 30.25 18.30 -1.38
N GLY A 66 30.81 19.11 -2.28
CA GLY A 66 30.76 20.58 -2.27
C GLY A 66 30.15 21.22 -3.52
N ARG A 67 29.57 20.45 -4.45
CA ARG A 67 28.96 20.97 -5.70
C ARG A 67 27.44 21.07 -5.69
N GLU A 68 26.79 20.94 -4.54
CA GLU A 68 25.36 21.26 -4.40
C GLU A 68 25.13 22.79 -4.35
N GLY A 69 25.38 23.46 -5.47
CA GLY A 69 25.07 24.87 -5.64
C GLY A 69 23.58 25.04 -5.92
N ASN A 70 22.77 25.41 -4.91
CA ASN A 70 21.46 26.07 -5.02
C ASN A 70 20.56 25.69 -6.21
N THR A 71 20.62 24.44 -6.69
CA THR A 71 19.79 24.03 -7.82
C THR A 71 18.38 23.86 -7.25
N PRO A 72 17.37 24.56 -7.77
CA PRO A 72 16.01 24.44 -7.24
C PRO A 72 15.63 22.97 -7.28
N VAL A 73 15.39 22.40 -6.10
CA VAL A 73 14.94 21.01 -5.90
C VAL A 73 13.64 20.76 -6.69
N ARG A 74 12.92 21.84 -7.01
CA ARG A 74 11.60 21.85 -7.62
C ARG A 74 11.29 23.23 -8.26
N PRO A 75 10.43 23.31 -9.30
CA PRO A 75 9.84 24.57 -9.78
C PRO A 75 8.88 25.25 -8.78
N ASP A 76 8.86 26.58 -8.77
CA ASP A 76 8.06 27.41 -7.84
C ASP A 76 6.53 27.27 -8.01
N ASP A 77 6.05 27.03 -9.23
CA ASP A 77 4.62 27.07 -9.61
C ASP A 77 3.87 25.73 -9.45
N GLY A 78 4.33 24.85 -8.57
CA GLY A 78 3.72 23.53 -8.38
C GLY A 78 4.25 22.47 -9.36
N LEU A 79 3.95 21.19 -9.13
CA LEU A 79 4.36 20.11 -10.04
C LEU A 79 3.29 19.86 -11.12
N THR A 80 3.71 19.92 -12.38
CA THR A 80 2.90 19.42 -13.50
C THR A 80 2.79 17.89 -13.46
N ASN A 81 1.78 17.31 -14.10
CA ASN A 81 1.60 15.86 -14.13
C ASN A 81 2.79 15.15 -14.78
N LEU A 82 3.38 15.76 -15.80
CA LEU A 82 4.59 15.23 -16.42
C LEU A 82 5.76 15.24 -15.44
N GLN A 83 5.97 16.34 -14.69
CA GLN A 83 7.04 16.41 -13.69
C GLN A 83 6.84 15.37 -12.58
N VAL A 84 5.60 15.12 -12.14
CA VAL A 84 5.31 14.03 -11.17
C VAL A 84 5.82 12.70 -11.71
N VAL A 85 5.56 12.38 -12.98
CA VAL A 85 6.06 11.14 -13.59
C VAL A 85 7.58 11.13 -13.74
N GLN A 86 8.19 12.28 -14.05
CA GLN A 86 9.65 12.39 -14.19
C GLN A 86 10.38 12.21 -12.86
N TYR A 87 9.92 12.88 -11.80
CA TYR A 87 10.48 12.71 -10.45
C TYR A 87 10.22 11.29 -9.93
N ALA A 88 9.02 10.75 -10.11
CA ALA A 88 8.74 9.35 -9.78
C ALA A 88 9.68 8.40 -10.51
N PHE A 89 9.98 8.61 -11.79
CA PHE A 89 10.93 7.77 -12.51
C PHE A 89 12.38 7.92 -12.02
N LYS A 90 12.79 9.13 -11.62
CA LYS A 90 14.10 9.36 -10.97
C LYS A 90 14.21 8.56 -9.68
N TYR A 91 13.25 8.70 -8.77
CA TYR A 91 13.27 8.03 -7.48
C TYR A 91 12.99 6.54 -7.57
N PHE A 92 12.14 6.10 -8.50
CA PHE A 92 12.00 4.68 -8.84
C PHE A 92 13.35 4.05 -9.15
N ASN A 93 14.22 4.71 -9.93
CA ASN A 93 15.54 4.16 -10.23
C ASN A 93 16.47 4.08 -9.02
N ILE A 94 16.25 4.91 -8.00
CA ILE A 94 16.93 4.83 -6.71
C ILE A 94 16.28 3.69 -5.90
N PHE A 95 15.00 3.81 -5.53
CA PHE A 95 14.32 2.93 -4.59
C PHE A 95 13.88 1.57 -5.15
N LYS A 96 14.02 1.28 -6.44
CA LYS A 96 13.80 -0.09 -6.93
C LYS A 96 14.77 -1.11 -6.32
N GLY A 97 15.94 -0.66 -5.84
CA GLY A 97 16.85 -1.50 -5.07
C GLY A 97 16.27 -1.97 -3.73
N LEU A 98 15.26 -1.28 -3.19
CA LEU A 98 14.58 -1.57 -1.93
C LEU A 98 13.92 -2.96 -1.96
N ILE A 99 13.51 -3.41 -3.15
CA ILE A 99 12.82 -4.69 -3.43
C ILE A 99 13.79 -5.87 -3.35
N VAL A 100 15.08 -5.62 -3.61
CA VAL A 100 16.13 -6.64 -3.63
C VAL A 100 17.12 -6.44 -2.48
N ASP A 101 16.68 -5.68 -1.46
CA ASP A 101 17.40 -5.34 -0.23
C ASP A 101 18.78 -4.72 -0.47
N LEU A 102 18.91 -3.87 -1.50
CA LEU A 102 20.14 -3.10 -1.74
C LEU A 102 20.30 -1.98 -0.70
N ILE A 103 21.55 -1.73 -0.32
CA ILE A 103 21.92 -0.67 0.61
C ILE A 103 22.07 0.64 -0.17
N PHE A 104 21.45 1.72 0.31
CA PHE A 104 21.53 3.04 -0.33
C PHE A 104 22.62 3.93 0.27
N THR A 105 23.10 4.87 -0.54
CA THR A 105 24.07 5.87 -0.07
C THR A 105 23.39 7.00 0.73
N ASN A 106 24.14 7.63 1.64
CA ASN A 106 23.62 8.79 2.39
C ASN A 106 23.26 9.96 1.47
N LYS A 107 23.98 10.13 0.34
CA LYS A 107 23.67 11.16 -0.65
C LYS A 107 22.25 10.98 -1.23
N GLN A 108 21.92 9.77 -1.66
CA GLN A 108 20.58 9.45 -2.18
C GLN A 108 19.49 9.68 -1.13
N ARG A 109 19.77 9.32 0.13
CA ARG A 109 18.88 9.55 1.28
C ARG A 109 18.63 11.04 1.52
N ASP A 110 19.68 11.85 1.58
CA ASP A 110 19.59 13.28 1.88
C ASP A 110 18.91 14.06 0.74
N GLU A 111 19.19 13.68 -0.52
CA GLU A 111 18.52 14.24 -1.70
C GLU A 111 17.02 13.95 -1.67
N SER A 112 16.63 12.69 -1.42
CA SER A 112 15.22 12.29 -1.33
C SER A 112 14.51 13.01 -0.17
N ARG A 113 15.15 13.11 1.00
CA ARG A 113 14.61 13.82 2.17
C ARG A 113 14.34 15.29 1.87
N LYS A 114 15.34 16.02 1.35
CA LYS A 114 15.21 17.45 1.00
C LYS A 114 14.07 17.67 -0.01
N PHE A 115 13.93 16.76 -0.98
CA PHE A 115 12.84 16.84 -1.96
C PHE A 115 11.48 16.58 -1.33
N PHE A 116 11.30 15.47 -0.60
CA PHE A 116 10.01 15.13 0.00
C PHE A 116 9.57 16.10 1.09
N ASP A 117 10.50 16.72 1.82
CA ASP A 117 10.17 17.75 2.80
C ASP A 117 9.64 19.04 2.14
N SER A 118 9.96 19.27 0.86
CA SER A 118 9.48 20.43 0.07
C SER A 118 8.14 20.17 -0.65
N LEU A 119 7.63 18.94 -0.63
CA LEU A 119 6.37 18.59 -1.29
C LEU A 119 5.15 18.85 -0.40
N THR A 120 4.03 19.17 -1.05
CA THR A 120 2.73 19.02 -0.40
C THR A 120 2.39 17.53 -0.24
N PRO A 121 1.57 17.14 0.74
CA PRO A 121 1.22 15.73 0.93
C PRO A 121 0.55 15.10 -0.30
N VAL A 122 -0.28 15.85 -1.03
CA VAL A 122 -0.97 15.37 -2.23
C VAL A 122 0.03 15.10 -3.37
N GLU A 123 1.06 15.93 -3.49
CA GLU A 123 2.11 15.73 -4.50
C GLU A 123 2.97 14.53 -4.15
N ALA A 124 3.36 14.37 -2.89
CA ALA A 124 4.06 13.18 -2.42
C ALA A 124 3.24 11.90 -2.69
N LEU A 125 1.92 11.93 -2.43
CA LEU A 125 1.03 10.82 -2.78
C LEU A 125 1.06 10.51 -4.28
N SER A 126 1.06 11.54 -5.12
CA SER A 126 1.02 11.40 -6.58
C SER A 126 2.32 10.81 -7.12
N ILE A 127 3.45 11.21 -6.55
CA ILE A 127 4.78 10.69 -6.91
C ILE A 127 4.88 9.23 -6.47
N ILE A 128 4.62 8.92 -5.20
CA ILE A 128 4.62 7.54 -4.67
C ILE A 128 3.67 6.64 -5.46
N GLU A 129 2.49 7.14 -5.86
CA GLU A 129 1.55 6.38 -6.68
C GLU A 129 2.15 5.95 -8.03
N VAL A 130 2.86 6.87 -8.70
CA VAL A 130 3.55 6.56 -9.96
C VAL A 130 4.73 5.64 -9.71
N GLU A 131 5.49 5.84 -8.64
CA GLU A 131 6.61 4.96 -8.27
C GLU A 131 6.16 3.52 -8.05
N LEU A 132 5.10 3.29 -7.25
CA LEU A 132 4.53 1.96 -7.06
C LEU A 132 4.01 1.37 -8.38
N SER A 133 3.44 2.20 -9.27
CA SER A 133 3.03 1.76 -10.61
C SER A 133 4.22 1.34 -11.47
N LEU A 134 5.36 2.04 -11.39
CA LEU A 134 6.59 1.71 -12.11
C LEU A 134 7.24 0.44 -11.56
N ILE A 135 7.26 0.27 -10.23
CA ILE A 135 7.69 -0.98 -9.58
C ILE A 135 6.82 -2.14 -10.07
N TYR A 136 5.49 -1.99 -10.05
CA TYR A 136 4.60 -3.00 -10.59
C TYR A 136 4.88 -3.29 -12.07
N GLU A 137 5.11 -2.24 -12.86
CA GLU A 137 5.40 -2.40 -14.28
C GLU A 137 6.71 -3.16 -14.52
N SER A 138 7.73 -2.94 -13.70
CA SER A 138 9.05 -3.56 -13.77
C SER A 138 9.04 -5.03 -13.33
N LEU A 139 8.35 -5.34 -12.22
CA LEU A 139 8.31 -6.70 -11.65
C LEU A 139 7.27 -7.63 -12.30
N PHE A 140 6.09 -7.12 -12.63
CA PHE A 140 4.94 -7.97 -13.01
C PHE A 140 4.45 -7.74 -14.43
N THR A 141 4.68 -6.56 -14.97
CA THR A 141 4.40 -6.33 -16.39
C THR A 141 5.70 -6.48 -17.16
N LYS A 142 5.61 -6.70 -18.46
CA LYS A 142 6.76 -7.12 -19.26
C LYS A 142 7.72 -5.95 -19.52
N ALA A 143 7.65 -4.86 -18.74
CA ALA A 143 8.01 -3.51 -19.16
C ALA A 143 9.48 -3.38 -19.55
N GLU A 144 10.41 -4.02 -18.85
CA GLU A 144 11.84 -3.91 -19.19
C GLU A 144 12.21 -4.52 -20.56
N ILE A 145 11.51 -5.55 -21.02
CA ILE A 145 11.69 -6.10 -22.37
C ILE A 145 10.76 -5.40 -23.39
N LEU A 146 9.56 -5.03 -22.96
CA LEU A 146 8.49 -4.54 -23.82
C LEU A 146 8.64 -3.07 -24.17
N HIS A 147 9.18 -2.27 -23.25
CA HIS A 147 9.51 -0.84 -23.40
C HIS A 147 10.91 -0.61 -23.97
N ASN A 148 11.62 -1.68 -24.29
CA ASN A 148 12.76 -1.60 -25.18
C ASN A 148 12.27 -1.41 -26.64
N TRP A 149 13.00 -0.63 -27.43
CA TRP A 149 12.65 -0.35 -28.83
C TRP A 149 12.41 -1.63 -29.65
N THR A 150 13.13 -2.70 -29.34
CA THR A 150 12.97 -4.03 -29.94
C THR A 150 11.57 -4.62 -29.74
N GLY A 151 11.02 -4.55 -28.52
CA GLY A 151 9.65 -5.01 -28.21
C GLY A 151 8.57 -4.20 -28.92
N ALA A 152 8.76 -2.88 -29.02
CA ALA A 152 7.85 -2.02 -29.78
C ALA A 152 7.83 -2.39 -31.28
N VAL A 153 9.00 -2.63 -31.88
CA VAL A 153 9.12 -3.07 -33.28
C VAL A 153 8.41 -4.41 -33.50
N PHE A 154 8.61 -5.40 -32.62
CA PHE A 154 7.94 -6.69 -32.74
C PHE A 154 6.41 -6.59 -32.66
N ARG A 155 5.87 -5.73 -31.81
CA ARG A 155 4.41 -5.47 -31.74
C ARG A 155 3.85 -4.83 -33.00
N VAL A 156 4.57 -3.87 -33.57
CA VAL A 156 4.16 -3.23 -34.84
C VAL A 156 4.19 -4.26 -35.98
N ILE A 157 5.22 -5.11 -36.03
CA ILE A 157 5.30 -6.21 -37.01
C ILE A 157 4.16 -7.20 -36.80
N ALA A 158 3.84 -7.59 -35.56
CA ALA A 158 2.76 -8.52 -35.27
C ALA A 158 1.39 -7.95 -35.68
N LEU A 159 1.13 -6.67 -35.38
CA LEU A 159 -0.07 -5.96 -35.81
C LEU A 159 -0.15 -5.88 -37.34
N ALA A 160 0.96 -5.51 -38.00
CA ALA A 160 1.04 -5.47 -39.46
C ALA A 160 0.73 -6.85 -40.08
N CYS A 161 1.26 -7.94 -39.50
CA CYS A 161 0.96 -9.30 -39.93
C CYS A 161 -0.52 -9.67 -39.80
N LEU A 162 -1.22 -9.23 -38.74
CA LEU A 162 -2.66 -9.47 -38.57
C LEU A 162 -3.47 -8.66 -39.58
N VAL A 163 -3.13 -7.39 -39.78
CA VAL A 163 -3.77 -6.53 -40.77
C VAL A 163 -3.57 -7.08 -42.18
N SER A 164 -2.35 -7.50 -42.55
CA SER A 164 -2.08 -8.16 -43.82
C SER A 164 -2.86 -9.47 -43.96
N SER A 165 -2.97 -10.26 -42.90
CA SER A 165 -3.77 -11.51 -42.93
C SER A 165 -5.25 -11.24 -43.16
N LEU A 166 -5.79 -10.17 -42.58
CA LEU A 166 -7.17 -9.73 -42.79
C LEU A 166 -7.39 -9.27 -44.24
N CYS A 167 -6.47 -8.47 -44.80
CA CYS A 167 -6.54 -8.05 -46.20
C CYS A 167 -6.43 -9.23 -47.17
N LEU A 168 -5.53 -10.18 -46.91
CA LEU A 168 -5.39 -11.36 -47.78
C LEU A 168 -6.62 -12.27 -47.72
N PHE A 169 -7.25 -12.39 -46.55
CA PHE A 169 -8.46 -13.19 -46.37
C PHE A 169 -9.67 -12.54 -47.08
N SER A 170 -9.81 -11.21 -47.00
CA SER A 170 -10.90 -10.49 -47.68
C SER A 170 -10.77 -10.45 -49.20
N LEU A 171 -9.56 -10.59 -49.75
CA LEU A 171 -9.31 -10.66 -51.19
C LEU A 171 -9.53 -12.06 -51.79
N LYS A 172 -9.66 -13.10 -50.96
CA LYS A 172 -9.85 -14.49 -51.43
C LYS A 172 -11.35 -14.81 -51.56
N SER A 173 -11.75 -15.40 -52.70
CA SER A 173 -13.15 -15.76 -52.98
C SER A 173 -13.72 -16.74 -51.94
N GLU A 174 -14.87 -16.38 -51.34
CA GLU A 174 -15.58 -17.12 -50.28
C GLU A 174 -16.20 -18.46 -50.75
N ALA A 175 -16.13 -18.78 -52.05
CA ALA A 175 -16.88 -19.87 -52.67
C ALA A 175 -16.46 -21.31 -52.25
N GLN A 176 -15.42 -21.46 -51.42
CA GLN A 176 -14.84 -22.76 -51.03
C GLN A 176 -14.95 -23.11 -49.53
N TYR A 177 -15.54 -22.26 -48.69
CA TYR A 177 -15.55 -22.43 -47.24
C TYR A 177 -16.96 -22.39 -46.65
N GLU A 178 -17.20 -23.12 -45.56
CA GLU A 178 -18.46 -23.01 -44.82
C GLU A 178 -18.57 -21.61 -44.21
N GLY A 179 -19.76 -20.99 -44.30
CA GLY A 179 -19.98 -19.62 -43.84
C GLY A 179 -19.66 -19.40 -42.35
N PHE A 180 -19.75 -20.46 -41.53
CA PHE A 180 -19.35 -20.44 -40.13
C PHE A 180 -17.84 -20.22 -39.96
N ASP A 181 -17.01 -20.95 -40.71
CA ASP A 181 -15.55 -20.83 -40.62
C ASP A 181 -15.08 -19.45 -41.09
N VAL A 182 -15.74 -18.90 -42.11
CA VAL A 182 -15.48 -17.52 -42.59
C VAL A 182 -15.79 -16.51 -41.49
N ALA A 183 -16.95 -16.60 -40.86
CA ALA A 183 -17.35 -15.72 -39.76
C ALA A 183 -16.40 -15.85 -38.54
N LEU A 184 -16.01 -17.07 -38.17
CA LEU A 184 -15.09 -17.32 -37.06
C LEU A 184 -13.72 -16.69 -37.32
N THR A 185 -13.22 -16.79 -38.56
CA THR A 185 -11.91 -16.25 -38.94
C THR A 185 -11.89 -14.72 -38.90
N TYR A 186 -12.93 -14.07 -39.42
CA TYR A 186 -13.09 -12.62 -39.30
C TYR A 186 -13.18 -12.17 -37.84
N ALA A 187 -13.95 -12.86 -37.02
CA ALA A 187 -14.06 -12.55 -35.59
C ALA A 187 -12.71 -12.64 -34.87
N LEU A 188 -11.94 -13.72 -35.09
CA LEU A 188 -10.62 -13.90 -34.48
C LEU A 188 -9.61 -12.84 -34.92
N LEU A 189 -9.62 -12.47 -36.20
CA LEU A 189 -8.72 -11.44 -36.74
C LEU A 189 -9.04 -10.05 -36.20
N ILE A 190 -10.32 -9.66 -36.19
CA ILE A 190 -10.76 -8.37 -35.65
C ILE A 190 -10.46 -8.30 -34.15
N CYS A 191 -10.78 -9.34 -33.39
CA CYS A 191 -10.43 -9.41 -31.97
C CYS A 191 -8.92 -9.33 -31.74
N GLY A 192 -8.12 -10.04 -32.55
CA GLY A 192 -6.66 -9.99 -32.46
C GLY A 192 -6.09 -8.59 -32.71
N ILE A 193 -6.55 -7.91 -33.78
CA ILE A 193 -6.16 -6.53 -34.08
C ILE A 193 -6.59 -5.60 -32.95
N ALA A 194 -7.83 -5.72 -32.45
CA ALA A 194 -8.33 -4.88 -31.37
C ALA A 194 -7.50 -5.03 -30.09
N LEU A 195 -7.18 -6.28 -29.69
CA LEU A 195 -6.35 -6.55 -28.51
C LEU A 195 -4.92 -5.99 -28.67
N ASP A 196 -4.29 -6.16 -29.84
CA ASP A 196 -2.95 -5.63 -30.10
C ASP A 196 -2.95 -4.09 -30.18
N SER A 197 -3.98 -3.48 -30.78
CA SER A 197 -4.16 -2.03 -30.77
C SER A 197 -4.35 -1.46 -29.36
N ILE A 198 -5.13 -2.13 -28.50
CA ILE A 198 -5.29 -1.75 -27.09
C ILE A 198 -3.95 -1.89 -26.35
N ALA A 199 -3.19 -2.98 -26.58
CA ALA A 199 -1.88 -3.17 -25.96
C ALA A 199 -0.85 -2.11 -26.38
N LEU A 200 -0.86 -1.69 -27.65
CA LEU A 200 -0.04 -0.58 -28.16
C LEU A 200 -0.48 0.77 -27.59
N LEU A 201 -1.77 1.01 -27.45
CA LEU A 201 -2.28 2.24 -26.84
C LEU A 201 -1.91 2.32 -25.35
N MET A 202 -2.09 1.24 -24.59
CA MET A 202 -1.66 1.15 -23.18
C MET A 202 -0.14 1.34 -23.05
N PHE A 203 0.63 0.85 -24.02
CA PHE A 203 2.07 1.06 -24.08
C PHE A 203 2.43 2.54 -24.23
N CYS A 204 1.89 3.23 -25.25
CA CYS A 204 2.21 4.64 -25.49
C CYS A 204 1.79 5.57 -24.33
N VAL A 205 0.74 5.20 -23.59
CA VAL A 205 0.20 5.98 -22.46
C VAL A 205 0.76 5.55 -21.09
N SER A 206 1.62 4.52 -21.06
CA SER A 206 2.25 4.05 -19.82
C SER A 206 3.15 5.13 -19.21
N ASP A 207 3.23 5.15 -17.86
CA ASP A 207 4.05 6.14 -17.17
C ASP A 207 5.54 5.95 -17.53
N TRP A 208 5.98 4.69 -17.71
CA TRP A 208 7.34 4.36 -18.13
C TRP A 208 7.70 4.95 -19.50
N THR A 209 6.86 4.75 -20.54
CA THR A 209 7.14 5.29 -21.89
C THR A 209 7.24 6.81 -21.85
N ILE A 210 6.34 7.46 -21.12
CA ILE A 210 6.32 8.92 -20.97
C ILE A 210 7.61 9.42 -20.29
N ALA A 211 8.05 8.75 -19.21
CA ALA A 211 9.27 9.11 -18.49
C ALA A 211 10.54 8.93 -19.33
N THR A 212 10.62 7.84 -20.11
CA THR A 212 11.78 7.56 -20.97
C THR A 212 11.84 8.50 -22.18
N LEU A 213 10.67 8.86 -22.74
CA LEU A 213 10.59 9.77 -23.90
C LEU A 213 11.01 11.20 -23.52
N ARG A 214 10.71 11.63 -22.29
CA ARG A 214 10.99 12.97 -21.79
C ARG A 214 11.72 12.91 -20.45
N LYS A 215 13.05 12.92 -20.50
CA LYS A 215 13.90 13.03 -19.30
C LYS A 215 13.60 14.30 -18.49
N LEU A 216 13.76 14.21 -17.18
CA LEU A 216 13.70 15.35 -16.26
C LEU A 216 14.75 16.39 -16.70
N LYS A 217 14.36 17.67 -16.72
CA LYS A 217 15.31 18.75 -16.98
C LYS A 217 16.03 19.08 -15.68
N GLU A 218 17.36 19.09 -15.73
CA GLU A 218 18.19 19.50 -14.59
C GLU A 218 18.23 21.03 -14.46
N ASP A 219 18.09 21.76 -15.57
CA ASP A 219 18.02 23.23 -15.59
C ASP A 219 16.62 23.73 -15.97
N LEU A 220 15.99 24.55 -15.10
CA LEU A 220 14.66 25.11 -15.32
C LEU A 220 14.63 26.21 -16.42
N ASP A 221 15.79 26.80 -16.75
CA ASP A 221 15.91 27.93 -17.67
C ASP A 221 16.08 27.54 -19.16
N GLU A 222 16.12 26.24 -19.47
CA GLU A 222 16.35 25.79 -20.83
C GLU A 222 15.07 25.84 -21.71
N LYS A 223 15.16 26.62 -22.80
CA LYS A 223 14.04 26.88 -23.73
C LYS A 223 13.72 25.62 -24.55
N ASP A 224 12.57 25.01 -24.27
CA ASP A 224 12.18 23.71 -24.82
C ASP A 224 11.73 23.77 -26.30
N PRO A 225 12.43 23.09 -27.23
CA PRO A 225 12.00 23.02 -28.62
C PRO A 225 10.72 22.20 -28.84
N CYS A 226 10.30 21.39 -27.86
CA CYS A 226 9.16 20.47 -27.92
C CYS A 226 8.06 20.80 -26.88
N ALA A 227 7.89 22.07 -26.53
CA ALA A 227 6.84 22.55 -25.59
C ALA A 227 5.38 22.14 -25.94
N TRP A 228 5.12 21.71 -27.18
CA TRP A 228 3.83 21.15 -27.57
C TRP A 228 3.64 19.69 -27.09
N VAL A 229 4.72 18.89 -27.00
CA VAL A 229 4.71 17.48 -26.57
C VAL A 229 4.36 17.38 -25.07
N ASP A 230 5.10 18.08 -24.21
CA ASP A 230 4.46 19.20 -23.56
C ASP A 230 3.09 19.03 -22.91
N ARG A 231 2.23 19.82 -23.54
CA ARG A 231 0.80 19.90 -23.35
C ARG A 231 0.07 18.60 -23.66
N VAL A 232 0.52 17.82 -24.67
CA VAL A 232 -0.12 16.55 -25.04
C VAL A 232 0.08 15.51 -23.94
N LEU A 233 1.30 15.32 -23.43
CA LEU A 233 1.60 14.37 -22.36
C LEU A 233 0.88 14.79 -21.07
N ASN A 234 0.90 16.08 -20.73
CA ASN A 234 0.16 16.58 -19.57
C ASN A 234 -1.36 16.37 -19.68
N TRP A 235 -1.93 16.50 -20.88
CA TRP A 235 -3.34 16.20 -21.13
C TRP A 235 -3.65 14.71 -20.96
N ILE A 236 -2.81 13.83 -21.49
CA ILE A 236 -2.96 12.37 -21.35
C ILE A 236 -2.85 11.97 -19.87
N LEU A 237 -1.82 12.44 -19.16
CA LEU A 237 -1.62 12.19 -17.74
C LEU A 237 -2.73 12.79 -16.87
N GLY A 238 -3.37 13.87 -17.35
CA GLY A 238 -4.54 14.52 -16.73
C GLY A 238 -5.72 13.59 -16.47
N PHE A 239 -5.83 12.47 -17.19
CA PHE A 239 -6.86 11.46 -16.91
C PHE A 239 -6.55 10.57 -15.72
N ARG A 240 -5.26 10.41 -15.37
CA ARG A 240 -4.75 9.55 -14.29
C ARG A 240 -4.49 10.31 -12.98
N THR A 241 -4.63 11.64 -12.99
CA THR A 241 -4.42 12.49 -11.80
C THR A 241 -5.40 12.21 -10.68
N LEU A 242 -4.93 12.33 -9.43
CA LEU A 242 -5.76 12.16 -8.24
C LEU A 242 -7.01 13.04 -8.36
N ARG A 243 -8.19 12.42 -8.25
CA ARG A 243 -9.48 13.12 -8.26
C ARG A 243 -10.15 12.94 -6.92
N TRP A 244 -10.57 14.05 -6.35
CA TRP A 244 -11.18 14.12 -5.04
C TRP A 244 -12.66 14.47 -5.16
N LYS A 245 -13.48 13.83 -4.33
CA LYS A 245 -14.89 14.15 -4.19
C LYS A 245 -15.19 14.37 -2.72
N THR A 246 -15.98 15.40 -2.39
CA THR A 246 -16.41 15.60 -1.02
C THR A 246 -17.42 14.51 -0.63
N SER A 247 -17.08 13.73 0.39
CA SER A 247 -17.99 12.83 1.08
C SER A 247 -18.65 13.56 2.24
N VAL A 248 -19.97 13.43 2.35
CA VAL A 248 -20.73 14.01 3.45
C VAL A 248 -20.45 13.19 4.71
N CYS A 249 -19.62 13.73 5.60
CA CYS A 249 -19.45 13.34 7.00
C CYS A 249 -19.56 14.62 7.86
N PHE A 250 -19.21 14.59 9.14
CA PHE A 250 -19.38 15.73 10.06
C PHE A 250 -18.82 17.06 9.53
N MET A 251 -19.55 18.16 9.81
CA MET A 251 -19.25 19.52 9.36
C MET A 251 -19.03 19.63 7.83
N ASP A 252 -17.83 20.04 7.38
CA ASP A 252 -17.52 20.29 5.97
C ASP A 252 -17.29 19.00 5.14
N GLY A 253 -17.31 17.84 5.80
CA GLY A 253 -17.03 16.56 5.19
C GLY A 253 -15.53 16.31 4.93
N HIS A 254 -15.23 15.19 4.28
CA HIS A 254 -13.87 14.75 3.94
C HIS A 254 -13.73 14.53 2.42
N GLN A 255 -12.57 14.84 1.87
CA GLN A 255 -12.25 14.64 0.45
C GLN A 255 -11.78 13.20 0.21
N VAL A 256 -12.53 12.43 -0.57
CA VAL A 256 -12.24 11.01 -0.86
C VAL A 256 -11.81 10.81 -2.30
N LEU A 257 -10.92 9.84 -2.55
CA LEU A 257 -10.54 9.47 -3.91
C LEU A 257 -11.73 8.90 -4.70
N ASP A 258 -11.94 9.44 -5.90
CA ASP A 258 -13.08 9.08 -6.77
C ASP A 258 -12.67 8.95 -8.25
N ARG A 259 -11.46 8.44 -8.54
CA ARG A 259 -11.09 8.16 -9.94
C ARG A 259 -11.90 6.99 -10.50
N ASN A 260 -12.16 7.04 -11.80
CA ASN A 260 -12.72 5.91 -12.53
C ASN A 260 -11.73 4.74 -12.54
N PHE A 261 -12.23 3.51 -12.42
CA PHE A 261 -11.41 2.31 -12.24
C PHE A 261 -10.36 2.13 -13.36
N MET A 262 -10.68 2.51 -14.60
CA MET A 262 -9.78 2.40 -15.76
C MET A 262 -8.53 3.30 -15.67
N PHE A 263 -8.58 4.36 -14.86
CA PHE A 263 -7.48 5.34 -14.72
C PHE A 263 -6.75 5.23 -13.38
N ARG A 264 -7.11 4.24 -12.56
CA ARG A 264 -6.44 4.02 -11.27
C ARG A 264 -5.13 3.29 -11.47
N ARG A 265 -4.12 3.65 -10.68
CA ARG A 265 -2.86 2.90 -10.58
C ARG A 265 -2.92 1.82 -9.49
N TRP A 266 -3.82 1.99 -8.53
CA TRP A 266 -4.01 1.09 -7.39
C TRP A 266 -5.48 1.08 -6.93
N SER A 267 -5.81 0.28 -5.92
CA SER A 267 -7.19 0.10 -5.45
C SER A 267 -7.88 1.42 -5.01
N GLU A 268 -7.12 2.35 -4.41
CA GLU A 268 -7.58 3.55 -3.68
C GLU A 268 -8.45 3.27 -2.46
N TYR A 269 -8.49 2.00 -2.05
CA TYR A 269 -9.30 1.56 -0.93
C TYR A 269 -8.42 1.35 0.29
N VAL A 270 -8.95 1.72 1.44
CA VAL A 270 -8.48 1.31 2.75
C VAL A 270 -9.46 0.27 3.24
N HIS A 271 -8.99 -0.97 3.36
CA HIS A 271 -9.81 -2.07 3.85
C HIS A 271 -9.98 -1.98 5.36
N ALA A 272 -11.05 -2.60 5.86
CA ALA A 272 -11.45 -2.50 7.25
C ALA A 272 -11.97 -3.86 7.71
N HIS A 273 -11.48 -4.32 8.86
CA HIS A 273 -11.97 -5.48 9.58
C HIS A 273 -12.19 -5.08 11.04
N ASN A 274 -13.30 -5.50 11.64
CA ASN A 274 -13.64 -5.13 13.01
C ASN A 274 -13.94 -6.36 13.85
N LEU A 275 -13.19 -6.53 14.95
CA LEU A 275 -13.29 -7.72 15.81
C LEU A 275 -14.67 -7.85 16.46
N ILE A 276 -15.18 -6.78 17.08
CA ILE A 276 -16.47 -6.82 17.78
C ILE A 276 -17.61 -7.02 16.77
N GLY A 277 -17.54 -6.31 15.63
CA GLY A 277 -18.44 -6.50 14.51
C GLY A 277 -18.46 -7.95 14.01
N TYR A 278 -17.29 -8.55 13.78
CA TYR A 278 -17.13 -9.94 13.36
C TYR A 278 -17.79 -10.92 14.35
N CYS A 279 -17.55 -10.77 15.66
CA CYS A 279 -18.17 -11.59 16.71
C CYS A 279 -19.70 -11.50 16.70
N LEU A 280 -20.23 -10.29 16.49
CA LEU A 280 -21.68 -10.04 16.41
C LEU A 280 -22.27 -10.35 15.02
N LYS A 281 -21.46 -10.84 14.08
CA LYS A 281 -21.83 -11.06 12.68
C LYS A 281 -22.39 -9.78 12.00
N ILE A 282 -21.81 -8.63 12.35
CA ILE A 282 -22.07 -7.30 11.80
C ILE A 282 -20.86 -6.86 10.97
N ARG A 283 -21.11 -6.21 9.83
CA ARG A 283 -20.03 -5.61 9.03
C ARG A 283 -19.63 -4.25 9.59
N PRO A 284 -18.34 -3.87 9.54
CA PRO A 284 -17.91 -2.54 9.91
C PRO A 284 -18.72 -1.48 9.15
N LYS A 285 -19.07 -0.39 9.84
CA LYS A 285 -19.80 0.72 9.23
C LYS A 285 -18.80 1.57 8.44
N ARG A 286 -19.11 1.79 7.17
CA ARG A 286 -18.36 2.71 6.32
C ARG A 286 -18.54 4.15 6.81
N ILE A 287 -17.44 4.86 6.98
CA ILE A 287 -17.43 6.26 7.41
C ILE A 287 -17.69 7.16 6.20
N HIS A 288 -17.10 6.83 5.05
CA HIS A 288 -17.19 7.63 3.82
C HIS A 288 -17.95 6.88 2.72
N PRO A 289 -19.30 7.00 2.66
CA PRO A 289 -20.12 6.24 1.72
C PRO A 289 -19.89 6.68 0.27
N THR A 290 -18.99 6.00 -0.44
CA THR A 290 -18.77 6.23 -1.87
C THR A 290 -19.44 5.15 -2.72
N LYS A 291 -20.18 5.60 -3.76
CA LYS A 291 -20.73 4.74 -4.82
C LYS A 291 -19.65 4.47 -5.86
N GLY A 292 -18.66 3.65 -5.54
CA GLY A 292 -17.75 3.13 -6.57
C GLY A 292 -18.53 2.31 -7.59
N MET A 293 -18.26 2.47 -8.89
CA MET A 293 -18.93 1.72 -9.96
C MET A 293 -18.84 0.19 -9.74
N LEU A 294 -17.69 -0.32 -9.26
CA LEU A 294 -17.53 -1.74 -8.93
C LEU A 294 -18.44 -2.21 -7.77
N HIS A 295 -18.75 -1.33 -6.80
CA HIS A 295 -19.68 -1.64 -5.72
C HIS A 295 -21.15 -1.69 -6.19
N SER A 296 -21.49 -1.05 -7.31
CA SER A 296 -22.82 -1.20 -7.92
C SER A 296 -22.93 -2.49 -8.75
N PHE A 297 -21.83 -2.97 -9.33
CA PHE A 297 -21.77 -4.25 -10.04
C PHE A 297 -21.70 -5.46 -9.11
N ILE A 298 -21.06 -5.31 -7.93
CA ILE A 298 -21.02 -6.33 -6.88
C ILE A 298 -21.71 -5.78 -5.63
N PRO A 299 -23.05 -5.76 -5.59
CA PRO A 299 -23.73 -5.60 -4.33
C PRO A 299 -23.32 -6.76 -3.43
N CYS A 300 -22.62 -6.41 -2.35
CA CYS A 300 -21.97 -7.32 -1.42
C CYS A 300 -22.98 -8.02 -0.49
N SER A 301 -24.17 -8.36 -0.99
CA SER A 301 -24.94 -9.56 -0.61
C SER A 301 -24.58 -10.66 -1.60
N GLY A 302 -23.31 -11.06 -1.53
CA GLY A 302 -22.54 -11.78 -2.54
C GLY A 302 -22.94 -13.23 -2.80
N THR A 303 -24.17 -13.62 -2.45
CA THR A 303 -24.79 -14.82 -2.99
C THR A 303 -26.15 -14.45 -3.57
N ARG A 304 -27.00 -13.78 -2.80
CA ARG A 304 -28.37 -13.46 -3.24
C ARG A 304 -28.47 -12.44 -4.38
N GLN A 305 -27.63 -11.40 -4.43
CA GLN A 305 -27.73 -10.39 -5.49
C GLN A 305 -26.90 -10.71 -6.73
N PHE A 306 -25.76 -11.37 -6.60
CA PHE A 306 -25.06 -11.98 -7.73
C PHE A 306 -25.90 -13.11 -8.34
N CYS A 307 -26.53 -13.95 -7.51
CA CYS A 307 -27.57 -14.86 -8.00
C CYS A 307 -28.76 -14.10 -8.60
N ASN A 308 -29.22 -12.95 -8.08
CA ASN A 308 -30.30 -12.19 -8.70
C ASN A 308 -29.89 -11.51 -10.04
N TRP A 309 -28.61 -11.15 -10.17
CA TRP A 309 -28.05 -10.64 -11.42
C TRP A 309 -27.98 -11.78 -12.44
N ILE A 310 -27.33 -12.90 -12.09
CA ILE A 310 -27.37 -14.16 -12.85
C ILE A 310 -28.81 -14.58 -13.15
N HIS A 311 -29.74 -14.43 -12.21
CA HIS A 311 -31.18 -14.72 -12.34
C HIS A 311 -31.86 -13.79 -13.34
N ARG A 312 -31.45 -12.51 -13.42
CA ARG A 312 -31.93 -11.54 -14.42
C ARG A 312 -31.34 -11.83 -15.80
N THR A 313 -30.05 -12.16 -15.88
CA THR A 313 -29.39 -12.52 -17.14
C THR A 313 -29.92 -13.84 -17.69
N LEU A 314 -30.15 -14.84 -16.82
CA LEU A 314 -30.82 -16.10 -17.16
C LEU A 314 -32.31 -15.92 -17.44
N SER A 315 -33.04 -15.03 -16.75
CA SER A 315 -34.45 -14.75 -17.09
C SER A 315 -34.62 -14.05 -18.44
N ASN A 316 -33.59 -13.35 -18.90
CA ASN A 316 -33.59 -12.77 -20.24
C ASN A 316 -33.32 -13.83 -21.33
N LEU A 317 -32.71 -14.96 -20.97
CA LEU A 317 -32.62 -16.17 -21.79
C LEU A 317 -33.90 -17.04 -21.74
N THR A 318 -34.78 -16.85 -20.75
CA THR A 318 -36.05 -17.60 -20.60
C THR A 318 -37.22 -17.12 -21.47
N LYS A 319 -36.98 -16.44 -22.60
CA LYS A 319 -38.02 -16.27 -23.63
C LYS A 319 -38.28 -17.56 -24.44
N CYS A 320 -37.51 -18.62 -24.22
CA CYS A 320 -37.77 -19.95 -24.76
C CYS A 320 -38.53 -20.81 -23.73
N SER A 321 -39.73 -21.27 -24.09
CA SER A 321 -40.72 -21.90 -23.21
C SER A 321 -40.37 -23.32 -22.71
N CYS A 322 -39.12 -23.79 -22.87
CA CYS A 322 -38.77 -25.20 -22.62
C CYS A 322 -37.98 -25.48 -21.33
N ILE A 323 -37.71 -24.50 -20.45
CA ILE A 323 -36.71 -24.65 -19.37
C ILE A 323 -37.23 -24.25 -17.97
N LEU A 324 -38.53 -24.41 -17.70
CA LEU A 324 -39.17 -23.94 -16.45
C LEU A 324 -38.97 -24.85 -15.22
N LEU A 325 -38.72 -26.16 -15.41
CA LEU A 325 -38.59 -27.14 -14.32
C LEU A 325 -37.13 -27.51 -13.93
N PRO A 326 -36.14 -27.55 -14.84
CA PRO A 326 -34.76 -27.90 -14.46
C PRO A 326 -34.05 -26.79 -13.66
N VAL A 327 -34.38 -25.52 -13.91
CA VAL A 327 -33.66 -24.36 -13.35
C VAL A 327 -34.04 -24.08 -11.89
N THR A 328 -35.26 -24.41 -11.47
CA THR A 328 -35.69 -24.27 -10.07
C THR A 328 -35.14 -25.37 -9.16
N LEU A 329 -34.87 -26.57 -9.69
CA LEU A 329 -34.09 -27.62 -9.02
C LEU A 329 -32.60 -27.26 -8.98
N LEU A 330 -32.04 -26.72 -10.07
CA LEU A 330 -30.68 -26.20 -10.11
C LEU A 330 -30.46 -25.07 -9.07
N ARG A 331 -31.47 -24.22 -8.85
CA ARG A 331 -31.47 -23.12 -7.88
C ARG A 331 -31.24 -23.56 -6.43
N HIS A 332 -31.71 -24.72 -6.01
CA HIS A 332 -31.51 -25.20 -4.62
C HIS A 332 -30.24 -26.04 -4.48
N HIS A 333 -29.92 -26.85 -5.49
CA HIS A 333 -28.70 -27.64 -5.51
C HIS A 333 -27.44 -26.78 -5.61
N ILE A 334 -27.37 -25.75 -6.46
CA ILE A 334 -26.18 -24.89 -6.56
C ILE A 334 -25.88 -24.21 -5.21
N GLY A 335 -26.87 -23.66 -4.51
CA GLY A 335 -26.65 -22.97 -3.23
C GLY A 335 -26.11 -23.89 -2.13
N SER A 336 -26.69 -25.09 -2.00
CA SER A 336 -26.23 -26.10 -1.04
C SER A 336 -24.90 -26.74 -1.45
N SER A 337 -24.68 -26.92 -2.75
CA SER A 337 -23.40 -27.41 -3.27
C SER A 337 -22.30 -26.38 -3.11
N ILE A 338 -22.56 -25.07 -3.20
CA ILE A 338 -21.54 -24.03 -2.94
C ILE A 338 -21.08 -24.10 -1.48
N THR A 339 -21.96 -24.18 -0.50
CA THR A 339 -21.53 -24.29 0.91
C THR A 339 -20.81 -25.60 1.16
N TYR A 340 -21.32 -26.71 0.61
CA TYR A 340 -20.65 -28.02 0.73
C TYR A 340 -19.28 -28.04 0.03
N VAL A 341 -19.13 -27.34 -1.10
CA VAL A 341 -17.87 -27.19 -1.83
C VAL A 341 -16.90 -26.29 -1.07
N LEU A 342 -17.38 -25.18 -0.51
CA LEU A 342 -16.55 -24.31 0.33
C LEU A 342 -16.09 -25.04 1.59
N ASP A 343 -16.97 -25.79 2.25
CA ASP A 343 -16.63 -26.62 3.40
C ASP A 343 -15.66 -27.75 2.99
N PHE A 344 -15.89 -28.40 1.85
CA PHE A 344 -15.03 -29.46 1.31
C PHE A 344 -13.60 -28.97 1.02
N PHE A 345 -13.45 -27.75 0.50
CA PHE A 345 -12.16 -27.11 0.28
C PHE A 345 -11.62 -26.35 1.52
N GLY A 346 -12.34 -26.33 2.64
CA GLY A 346 -11.95 -25.59 3.84
C GLY A 346 -11.96 -24.06 3.67
N LEU A 347 -12.65 -23.54 2.66
CA LEU A 347 -12.68 -22.11 2.30
C LEU A 347 -13.79 -21.34 3.03
N THR A 348 -14.64 -22.01 3.80
CA THR A 348 -15.77 -21.36 4.48
C THR A 348 -15.32 -20.28 5.45
N GLU A 349 -14.26 -20.52 6.23
CA GLU A 349 -13.69 -19.50 7.13
C GLU A 349 -13.17 -18.30 6.35
N LEU A 350 -12.39 -18.54 5.28
CA LEU A 350 -11.84 -17.50 4.42
C LEU A 350 -12.96 -16.66 3.77
N VAL A 351 -14.06 -17.30 3.36
CA VAL A 351 -15.23 -16.61 2.79
C VAL A 351 -15.99 -15.82 3.86
N GLU A 352 -16.08 -16.30 5.09
CA GLU A 352 -16.63 -15.52 6.21
C GLU A 352 -15.75 -14.31 6.53
N GLU A 353 -14.43 -14.49 6.62
CA GLU A 353 -13.47 -13.41 6.85
C GLU A 353 -13.61 -12.32 5.77
N ILE A 354 -13.61 -12.69 4.47
CA ILE A 354 -13.86 -11.76 3.35
C ILE A 354 -15.24 -11.10 3.46
N ARG A 355 -16.27 -11.85 3.89
CA ARG A 355 -17.64 -11.33 4.03
C ARG A 355 -17.72 -10.20 5.06
N PHE A 356 -16.87 -10.20 6.08
CA PHE A 356 -16.85 -9.18 7.13
C PHE A 356 -15.83 -8.07 6.90
N THR A 357 -15.05 -8.15 5.82
CA THR A 357 -14.23 -7.03 5.34
C THR A 357 -15.09 -5.98 4.63
N THR A 358 -14.82 -4.72 4.92
CA THR A 358 -15.33 -3.57 4.17
C THR A 358 -14.20 -2.74 3.62
N SER A 359 -14.52 -1.82 2.70
CA SER A 359 -13.54 -0.94 2.08
C SER A 359 -14.11 0.46 2.01
N ASP A 360 -13.34 1.43 2.48
CA ASP A 360 -13.59 2.85 2.27
C ASP A 360 -12.50 3.45 1.39
N ARG A 361 -12.74 4.64 0.84
CA ARG A 361 -11.74 5.33 0.03
C ARG A 361 -10.71 6.00 0.94
N LEU A 362 -9.47 6.02 0.50
CA LEU A 362 -8.47 6.88 1.14
C LEU A 362 -8.96 8.34 1.08
N THR A 363 -9.04 8.98 2.24
CA THR A 363 -9.35 10.40 2.34
C THR A 363 -8.05 11.20 2.22
N ARG A 364 -8.16 12.40 1.65
CA ARG A 364 -7.04 13.32 1.52
C ARG A 364 -6.51 13.69 2.90
N GLU A 365 -7.41 13.93 3.83
CA GLU A 365 -7.09 14.38 5.17
C GLU A 365 -6.38 13.28 5.97
N LEU A 366 -6.75 12.01 5.79
CA LEU A 366 -6.03 10.88 6.40
C LEU A 366 -4.61 10.77 5.84
N TRP A 367 -4.44 10.89 4.53
CA TRP A 367 -3.11 10.88 3.94
C TRP A 367 -2.26 12.08 4.38
N GLU A 368 -2.84 13.29 4.40
CA GLU A 368 -2.18 14.49 4.91
C GLU A 368 -1.74 14.31 6.36
N PHE A 369 -2.56 13.67 7.19
CA PHE A 369 -2.22 13.35 8.57
C PHE A 369 -1.04 12.38 8.65
N ILE A 370 -1.09 11.25 7.95
CA ILE A 370 0.02 10.28 7.92
C ILE A 370 1.30 10.96 7.43
N PHE A 371 1.24 11.70 6.33
CA PHE A 371 2.39 12.40 5.77
C PHE A 371 3.01 13.35 6.78
N LYS A 372 2.20 14.21 7.43
CA LYS A 372 2.69 15.17 8.43
C LYS A 372 3.29 14.48 9.65
N GLN A 373 2.76 13.33 10.08
CA GLN A 373 3.34 12.58 11.19
C GLN A 373 4.70 11.99 10.83
N VAL A 374 4.86 11.40 9.64
CA VAL A 374 6.16 10.88 9.19
C VAL A 374 7.15 12.03 8.95
N GLN A 375 6.68 13.12 8.33
CA GLN A 375 7.47 14.33 8.11
C GLN A 375 7.93 14.97 9.43
N HIS A 376 7.09 15.03 10.46
CA HIS A 376 7.51 15.53 11.76
C HIS A 376 8.64 14.69 12.34
N LYS A 377 8.51 13.36 12.26
CA LYS A 377 9.45 12.42 12.87
C LYS A 377 10.81 12.36 12.19
N HIS A 378 10.85 12.44 10.86
CA HIS A 378 12.12 12.36 10.14
C HIS A 378 13.08 13.51 10.49
N ARG A 379 12.57 14.64 10.98
CA ARG A 379 13.40 15.78 11.45
C ARG A 379 14.26 15.44 12.66
N PHE A 380 13.88 14.40 13.41
CA PHE A 380 14.66 13.87 14.53
C PHE A 380 15.55 12.69 14.12
N ALA A 381 15.57 12.33 12.84
CA ALA A 381 16.30 11.19 12.30
C ALA A 381 17.60 11.62 11.59
N GLU A 382 18.44 12.40 12.29
CA GLU A 382 19.71 12.94 11.75
C GLU A 382 20.66 11.79 11.40
N ASP A 383 20.96 10.94 12.37
CA ASP A 383 21.80 9.75 12.21
C ASP A 383 20.98 8.46 11.97
N LEU A 384 21.68 7.37 11.69
CA LEU A 384 21.08 6.08 11.37
C LEU A 384 20.43 5.41 12.60
N GLU A 385 21.03 5.55 13.77
CA GLU A 385 20.51 4.97 15.01
C GLU A 385 19.20 5.67 15.41
N SER A 386 19.17 7.00 15.29
CA SER A 386 17.94 7.78 15.48
C SER A 386 16.87 7.40 14.46
N ALA A 387 17.24 7.28 13.18
CA ALA A 387 16.30 6.86 12.13
C ALA A 387 15.71 5.46 12.39
N LYS A 388 16.56 4.52 12.81
CA LYS A 388 16.15 3.15 13.15
C LYS A 388 15.29 3.09 14.40
N SER A 389 15.61 3.89 15.42
CA SER A 389 14.81 4.02 16.63
C SER A 389 13.40 4.50 16.28
N ILE A 390 13.30 5.54 15.45
CA ILE A 390 12.03 6.11 14.99
C ILE A 390 11.24 5.13 14.13
N SER A 391 11.89 4.39 13.22
CA SER A 391 11.23 3.41 12.35
C SER A 391 10.80 2.13 13.10
N SER A 392 11.39 1.85 14.28
CA SER A 392 11.09 0.71 15.19
C SER A 392 10.06 1.04 16.28
N ALA A 393 9.71 2.31 16.43
CA ALA A 393 8.71 2.76 17.39
C ALA A 393 7.31 2.24 17.01
N ARG A 394 6.55 1.80 18.02
CA ARG A 394 5.23 1.18 17.87
C ARG A 394 4.10 2.04 18.46
N GLY A 395 4.40 3.27 18.85
CA GLY A 395 3.53 4.16 19.61
C GLY A 395 4.25 4.83 20.79
N ASP A 396 5.39 4.28 21.20
CA ASP A 396 6.17 4.74 22.33
C ASP A 396 6.75 6.13 22.11
N TRP A 397 7.14 6.47 20.87
CA TRP A 397 7.62 7.80 20.55
C TRP A 397 6.54 8.86 20.79
N THR A 398 5.31 8.62 20.30
CA THR A 398 4.15 9.50 20.54
C THR A 398 3.83 9.65 22.02
N LEU A 399 3.83 8.53 22.76
CA LEU A 399 3.50 8.54 24.19
C LEU A 399 4.55 9.29 25.01
N VAL A 400 5.83 9.17 24.68
CA VAL A 400 6.90 9.94 25.32
C VAL A 400 6.81 11.43 24.96
N GLU A 401 6.58 11.77 23.68
CA GLU A 401 6.44 13.17 23.24
C GLU A 401 5.23 13.85 23.89
N THR A 402 4.10 13.13 24.00
CA THR A 402 2.91 13.69 24.67
C THR A 402 3.13 13.82 26.17
N SER A 403 3.79 12.83 26.79
CA SER A 403 4.16 12.91 28.20
C SER A 403 5.08 14.09 28.51
N SER A 404 5.97 14.48 27.60
CA SER A 404 6.86 15.63 27.81
C SER A 404 6.14 16.98 27.70
N LYS A 405 4.94 17.00 27.11
CA LYS A 405 4.08 18.18 26.97
C LYS A 405 3.04 18.30 28.09
N ALA A 406 2.79 17.22 28.84
CA ALA A 406 1.85 17.21 29.96
C ALA A 406 2.34 18.04 31.16
N THR A 407 1.42 18.71 31.84
CA THR A 407 1.67 19.49 33.06
C THR A 407 1.87 18.59 34.29
N GLU A 408 2.56 19.08 35.33
CA GLU A 408 2.72 18.37 36.60
C GLU A 408 1.36 17.95 37.18
N GLY A 409 1.15 16.63 37.34
CA GLY A 409 -0.13 16.03 37.75
C GLY A 409 -0.97 15.42 36.62
N GLY A 410 -0.45 15.40 35.39
CA GLY A 410 -1.08 14.78 34.23
C GLY A 410 -1.17 13.25 34.28
N PRO A 411 -1.97 12.66 33.38
CA PRO A 411 -2.16 11.21 33.28
C PRO A 411 -0.85 10.44 33.05
N ASP A 412 -0.75 9.27 33.68
CA ASP A 412 0.45 8.43 33.70
C ASP A 412 0.66 7.71 32.36
N HIS A 413 1.39 8.37 31.46
CA HIS A 413 1.76 7.86 30.13
C HIS A 413 2.65 6.60 30.21
N ALA A 414 3.36 6.37 31.32
CA ALA A 414 4.15 5.16 31.50
C ALA A 414 3.27 3.90 31.56
N LYS A 415 2.04 4.02 32.07
CA LYS A 415 1.06 2.92 32.02
C LYS A 415 0.53 2.61 30.63
N LEU A 416 0.58 3.56 29.70
CA LEU A 416 0.20 3.34 28.30
C LEU A 416 1.34 2.70 27.51
N LEU A 417 2.59 3.08 27.82
CA LEU A 417 3.80 2.56 27.16
C LEU A 417 3.86 1.02 27.19
N ARG A 418 3.53 0.36 28.31
CA ARG A 418 3.52 -1.11 28.40
C ARG A 418 2.60 -1.81 27.39
N TYR A 419 1.53 -1.15 26.92
CA TYR A 419 0.63 -1.73 25.92
C TYR A 419 1.18 -1.63 24.49
N VAL A 420 2.36 -1.05 24.34
CA VAL A 420 3.07 -0.87 23.07
C VAL A 420 4.43 -1.57 23.13
N THR A 421 5.20 -1.37 24.20
CA THR A 421 6.60 -1.82 24.31
C THR A 421 6.75 -3.23 24.86
N GLU A 422 6.03 -3.56 25.95
CA GLU A 422 6.18 -4.84 26.66
C GLU A 422 5.41 -6.00 26.00
N LYS A 423 4.55 -5.69 25.02
CA LYS A 423 3.64 -6.65 24.39
C LYS A 423 4.12 -6.98 22.97
N ASP A 424 3.84 -8.20 22.54
CA ASP A 424 4.09 -8.60 21.15
C ASP A 424 3.29 -7.68 20.21
N TYR A 425 3.83 -7.41 19.02
CA TYR A 425 3.22 -6.43 18.11
C TYR A 425 1.75 -6.73 17.76
N ASP A 426 1.42 -8.00 17.54
CA ASP A 426 0.07 -8.46 17.25
C ASP A 426 -0.87 -8.35 18.45
N GLN A 427 -0.37 -8.57 19.67
CA GLN A 427 -1.14 -8.30 20.89
C GLN A 427 -1.46 -6.80 20.99
N SER A 428 -0.47 -5.94 20.75
CA SER A 428 -0.66 -4.49 20.76
C SER A 428 -1.74 -4.06 19.76
N ILE A 429 -1.69 -4.55 18.52
CA ILE A 429 -2.74 -4.27 17.51
C ILE A 429 -4.12 -4.68 18.01
N LEU A 430 -4.27 -5.92 18.52
CA LEU A 430 -5.56 -6.41 19.01
C LEU A 430 -6.09 -5.59 20.20
N MET A 431 -5.24 -5.29 21.18
CA MET A 431 -5.62 -4.50 22.37
C MET A 431 -6.01 -3.09 21.99
N TRP A 432 -5.18 -2.41 21.19
CA TRP A 432 -5.48 -1.05 20.72
C TRP A 432 -6.72 -1.03 19.83
N HIS A 433 -6.95 -2.06 19.00
CA HIS A 433 -8.14 -2.16 18.16
C HIS A 433 -9.41 -2.26 19.01
N ILE A 434 -9.43 -3.16 19.98
CA ILE A 434 -10.53 -3.30 20.94
C ILE A 434 -10.72 -1.98 21.70
N ALA A 435 -9.65 -1.40 22.24
CA ALA A 435 -9.74 -0.16 23.01
C ALA A 435 -10.32 0.99 22.16
N THR A 436 -9.82 1.17 20.95
CA THR A 436 -10.32 2.15 19.98
C THR A 436 -11.80 1.94 19.69
N GLU A 437 -12.25 0.70 19.48
CA GLU A 437 -13.66 0.39 19.23
C GLU A 437 -14.54 0.71 20.44
N LEU A 438 -14.10 0.34 21.64
CA LEU A 438 -14.84 0.62 22.88
C LEU A 438 -15.02 2.12 23.10
N LEU A 439 -13.95 2.91 22.88
CA LEU A 439 -13.96 4.36 22.98
C LEU A 439 -14.82 5.00 21.89
N TYR A 440 -14.70 4.54 20.64
CA TYR A 440 -15.46 5.07 19.51
C TYR A 440 -16.97 4.87 19.71
N GLN A 441 -17.39 3.76 20.33
CA GLN A 441 -18.80 3.49 20.59
C GLN A 441 -19.34 4.13 21.90
N SER A 442 -18.44 4.67 22.73
CA SER A 442 -18.83 5.32 23.97
C SER A 442 -19.53 6.65 23.66
N PRO A 443 -20.67 6.95 24.30
CA PRO A 443 -21.36 8.20 24.08
C PRO A 443 -20.45 9.36 24.50
N GLU A 444 -20.25 10.31 23.60
CA GLU A 444 -19.65 11.58 23.96
C GLU A 444 -20.68 12.33 24.82
N GLU A 445 -20.38 12.53 26.11
CA GLU A 445 -21.24 13.29 27.02
C GLU A 445 -21.31 14.79 26.65
N GLU A 446 -20.34 15.26 25.87
CA GLU A 446 -20.26 16.61 25.29
C GLU A 446 -20.20 16.49 23.77
N GLU A 447 -20.99 17.27 23.04
CA GLU A 447 -20.87 17.36 21.58
C GLU A 447 -19.44 17.79 21.23
N VAL A 448 -18.70 16.97 20.46
CA VAL A 448 -17.38 17.36 19.94
C VAL A 448 -17.56 18.61 19.10
N THR A 449 -17.12 19.75 19.62
CA THR A 449 -17.21 21.06 18.96
C THR A 449 -16.01 21.33 18.06
N GLU A 450 -14.88 20.66 18.32
CA GLU A 450 -13.63 20.84 17.59
C GLU A 450 -13.51 19.86 16.41
N LYS A 451 -13.36 20.43 15.20
CA LYS A 451 -13.18 19.65 13.96
C LYS A 451 -11.97 18.71 14.04
N GLU A 452 -10.89 19.13 14.68
CA GLU A 452 -9.66 18.34 14.78
C GLU A 452 -9.83 17.08 15.64
N GLU A 453 -10.49 17.18 16.79
CA GLU A 453 -10.79 16.01 17.64
C GLU A 453 -11.68 15.00 16.90
N TYR A 454 -12.71 15.48 16.20
CA TYR A 454 -13.57 14.61 15.40
C TYR A 454 -12.80 13.89 14.30
N THR A 455 -11.95 14.61 13.56
CA THR A 455 -11.14 14.06 12.49
C THR A 455 -10.14 13.03 13.03
N ASN A 456 -9.48 13.32 14.15
CA ASN A 456 -8.60 12.37 14.83
C ASN A 456 -9.35 11.09 15.23
N ARG A 457 -10.57 11.22 15.75
CA ARG A 457 -11.44 10.09 16.10
C ARG A 457 -11.79 9.23 14.88
N GLU A 458 -12.10 9.83 13.73
CA GLU A 458 -12.33 9.09 12.48
C GLU A 458 -11.05 8.39 11.99
N PHE A 459 -9.89 9.06 12.05
CA PHE A 459 -8.62 8.47 11.63
C PHE A 459 -8.20 7.31 12.52
N SER A 460 -8.35 7.44 13.84
CA SER A 460 -8.13 6.34 14.78
C SER A 460 -8.98 5.13 14.41
N LYS A 461 -10.26 5.34 14.05
CA LYS A 461 -11.17 4.26 13.66
C LYS A 461 -10.75 3.59 12.34
N ILE A 462 -10.40 4.38 11.33
CA ILE A 462 -10.00 3.88 10.00
C ILE A 462 -8.69 3.09 10.11
N LEU A 463 -7.68 3.66 10.77
CA LEU A 463 -6.38 3.02 10.93
C LEU A 463 -6.49 1.76 11.79
N SER A 464 -7.27 1.80 12.88
CA SER A 464 -7.55 0.63 13.71
C SER A 464 -8.18 -0.52 12.93
N ASP A 465 -9.23 -0.26 12.14
CA ASP A 465 -9.86 -1.30 11.32
C ASP A 465 -8.96 -1.78 10.19
N TYR A 466 -8.10 -0.90 9.64
CA TYR A 466 -7.14 -1.25 8.59
C TYR A 466 -6.01 -2.13 9.12
N MET A 467 -5.43 -1.80 10.28
CA MET A 467 -4.41 -2.65 10.92
C MET A 467 -4.98 -4.00 11.31
N MET A 468 -6.22 -4.05 11.79
CA MET A 468 -6.93 -5.31 12.04
C MET A 468 -7.18 -6.10 10.75
N TYR A 469 -7.49 -5.43 9.64
CA TYR A 469 -7.58 -6.06 8.32
C TYR A 469 -6.24 -6.66 7.90
N LEU A 470 -5.13 -5.93 8.00
CA LEU A 470 -3.81 -6.44 7.65
C LEU A 470 -3.45 -7.67 8.48
N LEU A 471 -3.71 -7.63 9.78
CA LEU A 471 -3.41 -8.73 10.70
C LEU A 471 -4.08 -10.06 10.33
N ILE A 472 -5.32 -10.00 9.81
CA ILE A 472 -6.14 -11.20 9.52
C ILE A 472 -6.13 -11.59 8.05
N MET A 473 -6.23 -10.60 7.16
CA MET A 473 -6.43 -10.81 5.73
C MET A 473 -5.14 -10.72 4.92
N GLN A 474 -4.13 -10.00 5.41
CA GLN A 474 -2.82 -9.86 4.77
C GLN A 474 -1.67 -10.18 5.73
N PRO A 475 -1.67 -11.36 6.39
CA PRO A 475 -0.65 -11.68 7.40
C PRO A 475 0.79 -11.68 6.84
N THR A 476 0.97 -11.87 5.53
CA THR A 476 2.30 -11.81 4.88
C THR A 476 2.88 -10.39 4.87
N LEU A 477 2.04 -9.36 4.83
CA LEU A 477 2.44 -7.95 4.96
C LEU A 477 2.75 -7.54 6.41
N MET A 478 2.62 -8.48 7.34
CA MET A 478 2.79 -8.26 8.76
C MET A 478 3.87 -9.21 9.29
N SER A 479 5.04 -9.31 8.66
CA SER A 479 6.05 -10.33 9.04
C SER A 479 6.58 -10.22 10.48
N ALA A 480 6.43 -9.05 11.11
CA ALA A 480 6.69 -8.88 12.55
C ALA A 480 5.67 -9.59 13.47
N VAL A 481 4.58 -10.11 12.89
CA VAL A 481 3.51 -10.84 13.58
C VAL A 481 3.82 -12.33 13.50
N SER A 482 3.97 -12.97 14.67
CA SER A 482 4.10 -14.43 14.75
C SER A 482 2.81 -15.13 14.31
N GLY A 483 2.90 -16.35 13.76
CA GLY A 483 1.73 -17.17 13.36
C GLY A 483 0.70 -17.38 14.48
N ILE A 484 1.04 -17.04 15.73
CA ILE A 484 0.14 -16.99 16.87
C ILE A 484 -0.92 -15.88 16.80
N ALA A 485 -0.80 -14.86 15.94
CA ALA A 485 -1.79 -13.78 15.81
C ALA A 485 -3.19 -14.29 15.51
N LYS A 486 -3.33 -15.22 14.56
CA LYS A 486 -4.62 -15.82 14.22
C LYS A 486 -5.20 -16.57 15.41
N ILE A 487 -4.36 -17.25 16.20
CA ILE A 487 -4.77 -17.93 17.43
C ILE A 487 -5.28 -16.91 18.45
N ARG A 488 -4.53 -15.82 18.69
CA ARG A 488 -4.95 -14.75 19.62
C ARG A 488 -6.26 -14.10 19.20
N PHE A 489 -6.43 -13.85 17.91
CA PHE A 489 -7.67 -13.35 17.34
C PHE A 489 -8.83 -14.31 17.62
N LEU A 490 -8.68 -15.60 17.31
CA LEU A 490 -9.71 -16.61 17.51
C LEU A 490 -10.06 -16.81 18.99
N ASP A 491 -9.07 -16.87 19.88
CA ASP A 491 -9.28 -16.91 21.34
C ASP A 491 -10.04 -15.67 21.83
N THR A 492 -9.73 -14.50 21.26
CA THR A 492 -10.41 -13.24 21.59
C THR A 492 -11.85 -13.22 21.10
N CYS A 493 -12.11 -13.72 19.89
CA CYS A 493 -13.46 -13.92 19.40
C CYS A 493 -14.24 -14.93 20.23
N ALA A 494 -13.62 -16.04 20.65
CA ALA A 494 -14.26 -17.04 21.49
C ALA A 494 -14.69 -16.45 22.85
N GLU A 495 -13.80 -15.71 23.52
CA GLU A 495 -14.14 -15.03 24.79
C GLU A 495 -15.25 -13.98 24.59
N ALA A 496 -15.18 -13.20 23.50
CA ALA A 496 -16.20 -12.20 23.19
C ALA A 496 -17.57 -12.84 22.93
N ASN A 497 -17.62 -13.91 22.13
CA ASN A 497 -18.85 -14.63 21.82
C ASN A 497 -19.48 -15.22 23.08
N GLU A 498 -18.69 -15.90 23.93
CA GLU A 498 -19.16 -16.45 25.20
C GLU A 498 -19.70 -15.35 26.14
N PHE A 499 -19.03 -14.20 26.18
CA PHE A 499 -19.46 -13.05 26.95
C PHE A 499 -20.80 -12.47 26.43
N PHE A 500 -20.94 -12.28 25.12
CA PHE A 500 -22.15 -11.77 24.49
C PHE A 500 -23.33 -12.72 24.66
N GLU A 501 -23.11 -14.04 24.53
CA GLU A 501 -24.15 -15.05 24.76
C GLU A 501 -24.66 -15.01 26.19
N ARG A 502 -23.77 -14.97 27.18
CA ARG A 502 -24.11 -14.87 28.61
C ARG A 502 -24.87 -13.60 28.96
N ARG A 503 -24.57 -12.49 28.27
CA ARG A 503 -25.24 -11.19 28.46
C ARG A 503 -26.47 -11.03 27.57
N HIS A 504 -26.82 -12.04 26.76
CA HIS A 504 -27.92 -12.03 25.80
C HIS A 504 -27.85 -10.91 24.75
N ILE A 505 -26.64 -10.50 24.35
CA ILE A 505 -26.39 -9.48 23.33
C ILE A 505 -26.40 -10.16 21.97
N ASN A 506 -27.50 -10.04 21.21
CA ASN A 506 -27.60 -10.65 19.88
C ASN A 506 -28.49 -9.89 18.88
N THR A 507 -28.28 -10.20 17.60
CA THR A 507 -28.95 -9.56 16.45
C THR A 507 -30.45 -9.81 16.35
N LYS A 508 -31.03 -10.71 17.15
CA LYS A 508 -32.47 -10.99 17.14
C LYS A 508 -33.28 -10.01 18.01
N ARG A 509 -32.62 -9.31 18.94
CA ARG A 509 -33.28 -8.46 19.95
C ARG A 509 -33.01 -6.95 19.78
N HIS A 510 -32.00 -6.55 19.01
CA HIS A 510 -31.59 -5.15 18.87
C HIS A 510 -31.40 -4.74 17.40
N GLU A 511 -31.63 -3.47 17.10
CA GLU A 511 -31.21 -2.87 15.83
C GLU A 511 -29.68 -2.97 15.67
N LYS A 512 -29.21 -3.31 14.46
CA LYS A 512 -27.79 -3.56 14.18
C LYS A 512 -26.86 -2.42 14.61
N ASP A 513 -27.30 -1.17 14.42
CA ASP A 513 -26.50 0.02 14.74
C ASP A 513 -26.38 0.27 16.26
N ASN A 514 -27.26 -0.32 17.07
CA ASN A 514 -27.23 -0.23 18.53
C ASN A 514 -26.53 -1.42 19.20
N LEU A 515 -26.38 -2.55 18.49
CA LEU A 515 -25.84 -3.78 19.07
C LEU A 515 -24.35 -3.66 19.39
N VAL A 516 -23.54 -3.06 18.50
CA VAL A 516 -22.11 -2.86 18.75
C VAL A 516 -21.90 -1.88 19.92
N LYS A 517 -22.71 -0.82 20.01
CA LYS A 517 -22.68 0.11 21.16
C LYS A 517 -23.01 -0.56 22.48
N GLU A 518 -24.01 -1.43 22.48
CA GLU A 518 -24.39 -2.20 23.67
C GLU A 518 -23.31 -3.20 24.09
N ALA A 519 -22.73 -3.92 23.13
CA ALA A 519 -21.59 -4.81 23.36
C ALA A 519 -20.41 -4.06 23.98
N SER A 520 -20.05 -2.90 23.40
CA SER A 520 -18.96 -2.06 23.92
C SER A 520 -19.24 -1.57 25.35
N ARG A 521 -20.46 -1.10 25.63
CA ARG A 521 -20.87 -0.72 27.00
C ARG A 521 -20.79 -1.89 27.97
N ALA A 522 -21.25 -3.08 27.55
CA ALA A 522 -21.20 -4.27 28.39
C ALA A 522 -19.77 -4.68 28.73
N ILE A 523 -18.84 -4.64 27.77
CA ILE A 523 -17.41 -4.93 27.99
C ILE A 523 -16.82 -3.91 28.97
N LEU A 524 -17.01 -2.61 28.72
CA LEU A 524 -16.48 -1.55 29.58
C LEU A 524 -17.01 -1.62 31.02
N SER A 525 -18.24 -2.09 31.22
CA SER A 525 -18.87 -2.24 32.54
C SER A 525 -18.17 -3.25 33.46
N VAL A 526 -17.40 -4.19 32.89
CA VAL A 526 -16.73 -5.24 33.66
C VAL A 526 -15.62 -4.62 34.49
N LYS A 527 -15.66 -4.79 35.81
CA LYS A 527 -14.60 -4.28 36.70
C LYS A 527 -13.41 -5.24 36.69
N THR A 528 -12.26 -4.73 36.31
CA THR A 528 -10.99 -5.47 36.19
C THR A 528 -10.10 -5.08 37.35
N TYR A 529 -10.23 -5.79 38.47
CA TYR A 529 -9.43 -5.55 39.68
C TYR A 529 -8.08 -6.31 39.67
N VAL A 530 -7.98 -7.35 38.85
CA VAL A 530 -6.81 -8.22 38.65
C VAL A 530 -6.50 -8.18 37.16
N GLU A 531 -5.22 -8.25 36.79
CA GLU A 531 -4.85 -8.26 35.38
C GLU A 531 -5.48 -9.48 34.68
N PRO A 532 -6.09 -9.32 33.49
CA PRO A 532 -6.76 -10.42 32.80
C PRO A 532 -5.86 -11.65 32.59
N MET A 533 -4.57 -11.43 32.41
CA MET A 533 -3.56 -12.48 32.26
C MET A 533 -3.44 -13.38 33.50
N ASP A 534 -3.56 -12.80 34.71
CA ASP A 534 -3.49 -13.55 35.98
C ASP A 534 -4.73 -14.43 36.20
N VAL A 535 -5.87 -14.06 35.61
CA VAL A 535 -7.14 -14.81 35.72
C VAL A 535 -7.18 -15.96 34.73
N LYS A 536 -6.73 -15.73 33.49
CA LYS A 536 -6.80 -16.71 32.40
C LYS A 536 -5.66 -17.73 32.44
N GLY A 537 -4.48 -17.29 32.90
CA GLY A 537 -3.23 -18.04 32.76
C GLY A 537 -2.94 -18.40 31.30
N ASP A 538 -2.14 -19.45 31.07
CA ASP A 538 -1.76 -19.90 29.72
C ASP A 538 -2.88 -20.61 28.92
N ARG A 539 -4.11 -20.69 29.46
CA ARG A 539 -5.23 -21.43 28.84
C ARG A 539 -5.86 -20.71 27.66
N SER A 540 -5.77 -19.39 27.60
CA SER A 540 -6.32 -18.57 26.53
C SER A 540 -5.38 -17.41 26.28
N LYS A 541 -5.08 -17.13 25.01
CA LYS A 541 -4.27 -15.98 24.60
C LYS A 541 -5.14 -14.75 24.28
N SER A 542 -6.40 -14.78 24.70
CA SER A 542 -7.34 -13.68 24.45
C SER A 542 -6.92 -12.39 25.13
N VAL A 543 -7.05 -11.28 24.40
CA VAL A 543 -6.77 -9.92 24.89
C VAL A 543 -8.02 -9.03 25.06
N LEU A 544 -9.23 -9.62 25.11
CA LEU A 544 -10.48 -8.83 25.11
C LEU A 544 -10.55 -7.84 26.27
N PHE A 545 -10.32 -8.34 27.50
CA PHE A 545 -10.37 -7.52 28.69
C PHE A 545 -9.10 -6.68 28.88
N ASP A 546 -7.95 -7.07 28.30
CA ASP A 546 -6.75 -6.23 28.27
C ASP A 546 -7.02 -4.96 27.43
N GLY A 547 -7.65 -5.11 26.27
CA GLY A 547 -8.15 -3.99 25.47
C GLY A 547 -9.17 -3.14 26.22
N SER A 548 -10.05 -3.74 27.04
CA SER A 548 -10.97 -2.99 27.90
C SER A 548 -10.26 -2.21 29.02
N VAL A 549 -9.17 -2.73 29.57
CA VAL A 549 -8.35 -2.04 30.57
C VAL A 549 -7.64 -0.86 29.91
N LEU A 550 -7.01 -1.09 28.75
CA LEU A 550 -6.39 -0.03 27.96
C LEU A 550 -7.39 1.10 27.63
N ALA A 551 -8.62 0.78 27.22
CA ALA A 551 -9.66 1.77 26.97
C ALA A 551 -9.92 2.66 28.20
N LYS A 552 -9.98 2.06 29.40
CA LYS A 552 -10.21 2.80 30.66
C LYS A 552 -9.02 3.66 31.04
N GLU A 553 -7.79 3.24 30.75
CA GLU A 553 -6.61 4.08 30.94
C GLU A 553 -6.62 5.27 29.97
N LEU A 554 -6.97 5.06 28.70
CA LEU A 554 -7.13 6.13 27.70
C LEU A 554 -8.24 7.13 28.08
N MET A 555 -9.35 6.67 28.66
CA MET A 555 -10.40 7.57 29.18
C MET A 555 -9.89 8.53 30.26
N LYS A 556 -8.82 8.18 30.99
CA LYS A 556 -8.22 9.10 31.99
C LYS A 556 -7.50 10.28 31.33
N LEU A 557 -6.97 10.11 30.12
CA LEU A 557 -6.39 11.21 29.33
C LEU A 557 -7.45 12.28 29.05
N LYS A 558 -8.63 11.84 28.61
CA LYS A 558 -9.78 12.72 28.36
C LYS A 558 -10.18 13.49 29.62
N ASN A 559 -10.25 12.82 30.76
CA ASN A 559 -10.56 13.46 32.05
C ASN A 559 -9.46 14.44 32.51
N GLY A 560 -8.24 14.26 32.03
CA GLY A 560 -7.09 15.14 32.24
C GLY A 560 -7.07 16.38 31.33
N LYS A 561 -8.10 16.61 30.51
CA LYS A 561 -8.18 17.67 29.47
C LYS A 561 -7.17 17.50 28.32
N GLU A 562 -6.63 16.30 28.13
CA GLU A 562 -5.80 15.98 26.97
C GLU A 562 -6.67 15.47 25.80
N ASN A 563 -6.25 15.76 24.57
CA ASN A 563 -6.91 15.23 23.38
C ASN A 563 -6.54 13.75 23.20
N MET A 564 -7.34 12.87 23.82
CA MET A 564 -7.17 11.42 23.74
C MET A 564 -7.14 10.92 22.29
N TRP A 565 -8.00 11.47 21.42
CA TRP A 565 -8.07 11.05 20.02
C TRP A 565 -6.83 11.45 19.22
N GLU A 566 -6.20 12.58 19.56
CA GLU A 566 -4.90 12.95 19.00
C GLU A 566 -3.81 11.92 19.34
N VAL A 567 -3.75 11.47 20.59
CA VAL A 567 -2.78 10.44 21.02
C VAL A 567 -3.06 9.12 20.29
N VAL A 568 -4.32 8.67 20.29
CA VAL A 568 -4.71 7.40 19.67
C VAL A 568 -4.47 7.41 18.16
N SER A 569 -4.80 8.50 17.45
CA SER A 569 -4.56 8.60 16.01
C SER A 569 -3.07 8.56 15.66
N LYS A 570 -2.22 9.23 16.45
CA LYS A 570 -0.75 9.21 16.27
C LYS A 570 -0.14 7.85 16.56
N VAL A 571 -0.56 7.15 17.63
CA VAL A 571 -0.09 5.79 17.90
C VAL A 571 -0.45 4.84 16.76
N TRP A 572 -1.65 4.96 16.18
CA TRP A 572 -2.02 4.14 15.02
C TRP A 572 -1.14 4.40 13.79
N VAL A 573 -0.72 5.65 13.57
CA VAL A 573 0.25 5.94 12.50
C VAL A 573 1.58 5.26 12.79
N GLU A 574 2.07 5.24 14.04
CA GLU A 574 3.30 4.50 14.39
C GLU A 574 3.17 3.01 14.15
N LEU A 575 2.09 2.40 14.61
CA LEU A 575 1.83 0.98 14.38
C LEU A 575 1.84 0.68 12.88
N LEU A 576 1.25 1.55 12.04
CA LEU A 576 1.27 1.41 10.59
C LEU A 576 2.68 1.58 10.00
N CYS A 577 3.45 2.57 10.45
CA CYS A 577 4.83 2.79 10.01
C CYS A 577 5.71 1.60 10.35
N PHE A 578 5.56 1.05 11.56
CA PHE A 578 6.28 -0.14 12.00
C PHE A 578 5.96 -1.36 11.13
N ALA A 579 4.68 -1.60 10.82
CA ALA A 579 4.30 -2.67 9.88
C ALA A 579 4.94 -2.48 8.50
N ALA A 580 4.94 -1.24 7.99
CA ALA A 580 5.50 -0.92 6.69
C ALA A 580 7.03 -1.12 6.64
N THR A 581 7.76 -0.89 7.74
CA THR A 581 9.22 -1.05 7.77
C THR A 581 9.67 -2.47 8.11
N HIS A 582 8.83 -3.25 8.80
CA HIS A 582 9.10 -4.62 9.25
C HIS A 582 8.36 -5.67 8.41
N CYS A 583 7.96 -5.31 7.20
CA CYS A 583 7.46 -6.21 6.17
C CYS A 583 8.58 -6.50 5.17
N ASP A 584 8.71 -7.75 4.73
CA ASP A 584 9.65 -8.14 3.68
C ASP A 584 9.37 -7.34 2.40
N SER A 585 10.43 -6.83 1.78
CA SER A 585 10.38 -6.05 0.54
C SER A 585 9.78 -6.86 -0.62
N GLN A 586 9.96 -8.19 -0.60
CA GLN A 586 9.36 -9.12 -1.56
C GLN A 586 7.84 -9.24 -1.37
N GLU A 587 7.35 -9.16 -0.13
CA GLU A 587 5.92 -9.19 0.17
C GLU A 587 5.24 -7.87 -0.23
N HIS A 588 5.91 -6.73 -0.01
CA HIS A 588 5.48 -5.44 -0.56
C HIS A 588 5.35 -5.49 -2.08
N ALA A 589 6.39 -5.98 -2.76
CA ALA A 589 6.38 -6.20 -4.20
C ALA A 589 5.24 -7.13 -4.64
N SER A 590 5.11 -8.30 -4.02
CA SER A 590 4.03 -9.26 -4.31
C SER A 590 2.66 -8.63 -4.12
N GLN A 591 2.46 -7.74 -3.16
CA GLN A 591 1.16 -7.10 -2.95
C GLN A 591 0.77 -6.15 -4.09
N LEU A 592 1.72 -5.58 -4.83
CA LEU A 592 1.43 -4.74 -5.99
C LEU A 592 0.70 -5.52 -7.08
N SER A 593 1.04 -6.80 -7.26
CA SER A 593 0.30 -7.71 -8.17
C SER A 593 -1.17 -7.92 -7.79
N LYS A 594 -1.54 -7.66 -6.53
CA LYS A 594 -2.91 -7.76 -6.01
C LYS A 594 -3.64 -6.41 -5.99
N GLY A 595 -3.03 -5.35 -6.54
CA GLY A 595 -3.65 -4.04 -6.72
C GLY A 595 -3.18 -2.94 -5.75
N GLY A 596 -2.17 -3.23 -4.92
CA GLY A 596 -1.56 -2.27 -3.99
C GLY A 596 -2.45 -1.91 -2.79
N GLU A 597 -1.82 -1.66 -1.65
CA GLU A 597 -2.47 -1.32 -0.37
C GLU A 597 -1.86 -0.04 0.20
N LEU A 598 -2.56 0.62 1.14
CA LEU A 598 -2.07 1.84 1.81
C LEU A 598 -0.69 1.65 2.46
N ILE A 599 -0.41 0.44 2.97
CA ILE A 599 0.86 0.12 3.61
C ILE A 599 2.05 0.26 2.64
N ASN A 600 1.89 -0.03 1.34
CA ASN A 600 2.94 0.15 0.34
C ASN A 600 3.28 1.64 0.13
N PHE A 601 2.28 2.52 0.24
CA PHE A 601 2.48 3.97 0.17
C PHE A 601 3.24 4.47 1.41
N VAL A 602 2.89 3.95 2.59
CA VAL A 602 3.60 4.28 3.84
C VAL A 602 5.04 3.74 3.80
N TRP A 603 5.26 2.55 3.25
CA TRP A 603 6.60 1.97 3.09
C TRP A 603 7.51 2.86 2.24
N LEU A 604 7.08 3.24 1.03
CA LEU A 604 7.87 4.16 0.21
C LEU A 604 8.00 5.54 0.85
N LEU A 605 6.96 6.05 1.51
CA LEU A 605 7.05 7.33 2.23
C LEU A 605 8.13 7.30 3.33
N MET A 606 8.20 6.22 4.10
CA MET A 606 9.24 5.99 5.10
C MET A 606 10.63 5.92 4.44
N ALA A 607 10.74 5.25 3.29
CA ALA A 607 12.00 5.18 2.54
C ALA A 607 12.46 6.56 2.04
N HIS A 608 11.54 7.37 1.51
CA HIS A 608 11.84 8.71 1.02
C HIS A 608 12.30 9.67 2.12
N PHE A 609 11.72 9.53 3.32
CA PHE A 609 12.16 10.25 4.51
C PHE A 609 13.38 9.61 5.19
N GLY A 610 13.96 8.57 4.61
CA GLY A 610 15.17 7.90 5.12
C GLY A 610 14.97 7.25 6.48
N LEU A 611 13.78 6.71 6.74
CA LEU A 611 13.35 6.02 7.97
C LEU A 611 13.27 4.50 7.74
N GLY A 612 14.35 3.89 7.27
CA GLY A 612 14.44 2.45 7.02
C GLY A 612 15.82 1.88 7.33
N ASP A 613 15.91 0.57 7.50
CA ASP A 613 17.14 -0.13 7.89
C ASP A 613 18.14 -0.30 6.73
N GLN A 614 17.72 0.05 5.51
CA GLN A 614 18.45 -0.16 4.25
C GLN A 614 19.47 0.96 3.93
N PHE A 615 19.61 1.96 4.79
CA PHE A 615 20.62 3.02 4.66
C PHE A 615 21.79 2.69 5.59
N GLN A 616 22.87 2.07 5.10
CA GLN A 616 24.07 1.83 5.91
C GLN A 616 25.16 2.81 5.50
N ILE A 617 26.02 3.16 6.47
CA ILE A 617 27.26 3.90 6.20
C ILE A 617 28.22 2.94 5.51
N ASN A 618 28.24 2.97 4.18
CA ASN A 618 29.46 2.58 3.49
C ASN A 618 30.51 3.66 3.79
N ARG A 619 31.54 3.30 4.55
CA ARG A 619 32.82 4.03 4.53
C ARG A 619 33.52 3.90 3.16
N ASP A 620 32.87 3.30 2.17
CA ASP A 620 33.42 3.03 0.85
C ASP A 620 33.50 4.29 -0.04
N ASP A 621 32.75 5.35 0.28
CA ASP A 621 32.88 6.65 -0.40
C ASP A 621 34.14 7.44 0.04
N ALA A 622 34.81 7.01 1.11
CA ALA A 622 36.07 7.56 1.57
C ALA A 622 37.24 6.85 0.87
N ARG A 623 37.69 7.42 -0.25
CA ARG A 623 38.87 6.90 -0.97
C ARG A 623 40.14 7.40 -0.27
N ALA A 624 40.89 6.47 0.32
CA ALA A 624 42.21 6.79 0.86
C ALA A 624 43.17 7.09 -0.30
N LYS A 625 43.86 8.23 -0.24
CA LYS A 625 44.87 8.62 -1.23
C LYS A 625 46.16 9.04 -0.53
N LEU A 626 47.28 8.65 -1.11
CA LEU A 626 48.60 9.09 -0.67
C LEU A 626 48.94 10.41 -1.34
N ILE A 627 49.05 11.47 -0.56
CA ILE A 627 49.61 12.74 -1.03
C ILE A 627 51.03 12.89 -0.52
N VAL A 628 51.88 13.54 -1.32
CA VAL A 628 53.22 13.96 -0.87
C VAL A 628 53.05 15.35 -0.27
N ALA A 629 53.27 15.48 1.04
CA ALA A 629 53.25 16.76 1.74
C ALA A 629 54.32 17.70 1.15
N LYS A 630 53.99 19.00 1.08
CA LYS A 630 54.85 20.03 0.48
C LYS A 630 56.00 20.45 1.37
#